data_AF-A0A914IRV5-F1
#
_entry.id   AF-A0A914IRV5-F1
#
_cell.length_a   1.000
_cell.length_b   1.000
_cell.length_c   1.000
_cell.angle_alpha   90.00
_cell.angle_beta   90.00
_cell.angle_gamma   90.00
#
_symmetry.space_group_name_H-M   'P 1'
#
loop_
_entity.id
_entity.type
_entity.pdbx_description
1 polymer ?
#
loop_
_entity_poly.entity_id
_entity_poly.type
_entity_poly.pdbx_seq_one_letter_code
_entity_poly.pdbx_strand_id
1 'polypeptide(L)'
;MDNHRPPITFTEWVSHRSDCGSIYMMMLMLYDKDNKCIAWEEQHISFVQWQNEKWHKMEITLKSYPPGGRVLRIYSAGRDTQFWAGPYGSKIAGSQLFVSMEETPPSNGNPTVAPGSAVGSSRYQPLE
;
A
#
# COMPACT_ATOMS: atom_id res chain seq x y z
N MET A 1 9.86 -14.17 1.36
CA MET A 1 8.95 -14.14 0.20
C MET A 1 8.34 -15.50 -0.12
N ASP A 2 9.04 -16.63 -0.01
CA ASP A 2 8.47 -17.93 -0.44
C ASP A 2 7.54 -18.58 0.60
N ASN A 3 7.97 -18.60 1.87
CA ASN A 3 7.21 -19.27 2.94
C ASN A 3 6.12 -18.36 3.49
N HIS A 4 6.52 -17.23 4.09
CA HIS A 4 5.60 -16.32 4.78
C HIS A 4 4.73 -15.47 3.85
N ARG A 5 5.18 -15.19 2.62
CA ARG A 5 4.48 -14.38 1.62
C ARG A 5 3.77 -13.15 2.22
N PRO A 6 4.52 -12.29 2.97
CA PRO A 6 3.94 -11.16 3.67
C PRO A 6 3.19 -10.23 2.71
N PRO A 7 2.08 -9.61 3.11
CA PRO A 7 1.44 -8.55 2.34
C PRO A 7 2.44 -7.47 1.92
N ILE A 8 2.40 -7.09 0.65
CA ILE A 8 3.23 -6.02 0.10
C ILE A 8 2.30 -4.89 -0.30
N THR A 9 2.38 -3.76 0.40
CA THR A 9 1.50 -2.62 0.19
C THR A 9 2.28 -1.48 -0.45
N PHE A 10 1.80 -0.95 -1.57
CA PHE A 10 2.33 0.26 -2.17
C PHE A 10 1.31 1.38 -2.02
N THR A 11 1.76 2.54 -1.52
CA THR A 11 0.93 3.73 -1.34
C THR A 11 1.56 4.93 -2.02
N GLU A 12 0.72 5.83 -2.51
CA GLU A 12 1.16 7.07 -3.12
C GLU A 12 0.11 8.17 -2.91
N TRP A 13 0.54 9.42 -2.80
CA TRP A 13 -0.36 10.56 -2.83
C TRP A 13 -0.47 11.09 -4.25
N VAL A 14 -1.70 11.29 -4.71
CA VAL A 14 -2.02 11.81 -6.03
C VAL A 14 -2.90 13.04 -5.96
N SER A 15 -2.64 14.02 -6.82
CA SER A 15 -3.46 15.23 -6.99
C SER A 15 -3.62 15.57 -8.48
N HIS A 16 -4.42 16.59 -8.77
CA HIS A 16 -4.66 17.13 -10.11
C HIS A 16 -4.76 18.66 -10.04
N ARG A 17 -4.67 19.35 -11.17
CA ARG A 17 -4.92 20.79 -11.23
C ARG A 17 -6.41 21.07 -11.16
N SER A 18 -6.80 22.17 -10.53
CA SER A 18 -8.22 22.56 -10.48
C SER A 18 -8.82 22.85 -11.86
N ASP A 19 -8.05 23.37 -12.82
CA ASP A 19 -8.51 23.74 -14.16
C ASP A 19 -8.38 22.62 -15.20
N CYS A 20 -7.85 21.45 -14.82
CA CYS A 20 -7.63 20.35 -15.74
C CYS A 20 -7.91 19.00 -15.07
N GLY A 21 -8.82 18.23 -15.67
CA GLY A 21 -9.04 16.84 -15.26
C GLY A 21 -7.82 15.98 -15.59
N SER A 22 -7.66 14.89 -14.84
CA SER A 22 -6.58 13.94 -15.07
C SER A 22 -6.98 12.52 -14.68
N ILE A 23 -6.28 11.54 -15.23
CA ILE A 23 -6.42 10.13 -14.87
C ILE A 23 -5.08 9.67 -14.34
N TYR A 24 -5.08 9.07 -13.16
CA TYR A 24 -3.92 8.44 -12.56
C TYR A 24 -4.13 6.92 -12.48
N MET A 25 -3.05 6.17 -12.69
CA MET A 25 -2.98 4.72 -12.58
C MET A 25 -1.73 4.35 -11.78
N MET A 26 -1.87 3.39 -10.87
CA MET A 26 -0.76 2.73 -10.19
C MET A 26 -0.84 1.22 -10.36
N MET A 27 0.31 0.57 -10.49
CA MET A 27 0.43 -0.87 -10.61
C MET A 27 1.62 -1.38 -9.80
N LEU A 28 1.41 -2.46 -9.04
CA LEU A 28 2.43 -3.17 -8.28
C LEU A 28 2.50 -4.59 -8.83
N MET A 29 3.66 -5.00 -9.31
CA MET A 29 3.89 -6.38 -9.79
C MET A 29 5.05 -7.01 -9.05
N LEU A 30 4.95 -8.32 -8.86
CA LEU A 30 5.97 -9.19 -8.31
C LEU A 30 6.45 -10.14 -9.42
N TYR A 31 7.76 -10.19 -9.59
CA TYR A 31 8.46 -11.02 -10.57
C TYR A 31 9.32 -12.07 -9.86
N ASP A 32 9.45 -13.23 -10.47
CA ASP A 32 10.36 -14.28 -10.02
C ASP A 32 11.81 -14.06 -10.46
N LYS A 33 12.69 -15.02 -10.13
CA LYS A 33 14.11 -15.00 -10.48
C LYS A 33 14.38 -15.00 -11.99
N ASP A 34 13.45 -15.54 -12.77
CA ASP A 34 13.54 -15.67 -14.23
C ASP A 34 12.85 -14.48 -14.92
N ASN A 35 12.52 -13.44 -14.13
CA ASN A 35 11.89 -12.20 -14.58
C ASN A 35 10.51 -12.43 -15.22
N LYS A 36 9.78 -13.46 -14.76
CA LYS A 36 8.37 -13.69 -15.08
C LYS A 36 7.49 -13.02 -14.02
N CYS A 37 6.46 -12.28 -14.45
CA CYS A 37 5.46 -11.72 -13.54
C CYS A 37 4.62 -12.85 -12.94
N ILE A 38 4.58 -12.93 -11.61
CA ILE A 38 3.88 -14.00 -10.87
C ILE A 38 2.67 -13.49 -10.07
N ALA A 39 2.60 -12.18 -9.81
CA ALA A 39 1.43 -11.53 -9.20
C ALA A 39 1.45 -10.04 -9.51
N TRP A 40 0.28 -9.42 -9.65
CA TRP A 40 0.16 -7.99 -9.86
C TRP A 40 -1.21 -7.47 -9.43
N GLU A 41 -1.26 -6.19 -9.05
CA GLU A 41 -2.48 -5.45 -8.74
C GLU A 41 -2.39 -4.06 -9.38
N GLU A 42 -3.54 -3.52 -9.77
CA GLU A 42 -3.66 -2.21 -10.41
C GLU A 42 -4.84 -1.43 -9.82
N GLN A 43 -4.67 -0.12 -9.71
CA GLN A 43 -5.76 0.80 -9.35
C GLN A 43 -5.64 2.10 -10.15
N HIS A 44 -6.78 2.74 -10.42
CA HIS A 44 -6.83 4.05 -11.04
C HIS A 44 -7.83 4.97 -10.34
N ILE A 45 -7.63 6.27 -10.52
CA ILE A 45 -8.55 7.33 -10.10
C ILE A 45 -8.63 8.40 -11.19
N SER A 46 -9.82 8.97 -11.36
CA SER A 46 -10.09 10.03 -12.33
C SER A 46 -10.54 11.30 -11.61
N PHE A 47 -10.01 12.43 -12.04
CA PHE A 47 -10.37 13.76 -11.56
C PHE A 47 -11.02 14.56 -12.68
N VAL A 48 -12.13 15.23 -12.36
CA VAL A 48 -12.83 16.11 -13.31
C VAL A 48 -12.34 17.55 -13.16
N GLN A 49 -12.53 18.34 -14.22
CA GLN A 49 -12.19 19.76 -14.20
C GLN A 49 -13.02 20.55 -13.18
N TRP A 50 -12.49 21.71 -12.79
CA TRP A 50 -13.13 22.69 -11.92
C TRP A 50 -13.47 22.14 -10.54
N GLN A 51 -12.61 21.25 -10.05
CA GLN A 51 -12.67 20.70 -8.71
C GLN A 51 -11.56 21.28 -7.84
N ASN A 52 -11.78 21.28 -6.53
CA ASN A 52 -10.75 21.70 -5.60
C ASN A 52 -9.58 20.74 -5.64
N GLU A 53 -8.38 21.31 -5.75
CA GLU A 53 -7.14 20.55 -5.65
C GLU A 53 -7.03 19.94 -4.25
N LYS A 54 -7.01 18.61 -4.20
CA LYS A 54 -6.84 17.83 -2.98
C LYS A 54 -5.91 16.66 -3.28
N TRP A 55 -5.07 16.33 -2.30
CA TRP A 55 -4.27 15.12 -2.34
C TRP A 55 -5.12 13.93 -1.90
N HIS A 56 -5.09 12.86 -2.70
CA HIS A 56 -5.75 11.58 -2.43
C HIS A 56 -4.68 10.53 -2.17
N LYS A 57 -4.81 9.79 -1.09
CA LYS A 57 -3.95 8.63 -0.84
C LYS A 57 -4.51 7.44 -1.62
N MET A 58 -3.71 6.90 -2.52
CA MET A 58 -3.97 5.64 -3.22
C MET A 58 -3.17 4.51 -2.56
N GLU A 59 -3.71 3.29 -2.59
CA GLU A 59 -3.10 2.13 -1.95
C GLU A 59 -3.49 0.83 -2.67
N ILE A 60 -2.49 0.02 -3.01
CA ILE A 60 -2.68 -1.36 -3.52
C ILE A 60 -1.86 -2.32 -2.68
N THR A 61 -2.39 -3.52 -2.43
CA THR A 61 -1.71 -4.54 -1.63
C THR A 61 -1.71 -5.89 -2.34
N LEU A 62 -0.52 -6.44 -2.59
CA LEU A 62 -0.35 -7.83 -2.99
C LEU A 62 -0.43 -8.75 -1.76
N LYS A 63 -1.37 -9.70 -1.79
CA LYS A 63 -1.51 -10.76 -0.78
C LYS A 63 -1.55 -12.11 -1.49
N SER A 64 -1.23 -13.19 -0.75
CA SER A 64 -1.42 -14.57 -1.22
C SER A 64 -0.77 -14.89 -2.57
N TYR A 65 0.32 -14.20 -2.93
CA TYR A 65 1.03 -14.41 -4.19
C TYR A 65 1.78 -15.75 -4.22
N PRO A 66 2.13 -16.31 -5.40
CA PRO A 66 2.91 -17.54 -5.48
C PRO A 66 4.29 -17.40 -4.83
N PRO A 67 4.90 -18.50 -4.33
CA PRO A 67 6.30 -18.49 -3.93
C PRO A 67 7.21 -18.17 -5.14
N GLY A 68 8.42 -17.71 -4.87
CA GLY A 68 9.42 -17.41 -5.89
C GLY A 68 9.57 -15.92 -6.20
N GLY A 69 8.79 -15.03 -5.58
CA GLY A 69 8.90 -13.59 -5.79
C GLY A 69 10.25 -13.00 -5.35
N ARG A 70 10.90 -12.24 -6.23
CA ARG A 70 12.23 -11.66 -6.05
C ARG A 70 12.32 -10.18 -6.37
N VAL A 71 11.58 -9.72 -7.38
CA VAL A 71 11.68 -8.34 -7.87
C VAL A 71 10.29 -7.71 -7.85
N LEU A 72 10.17 -6.53 -7.24
CA LEU A 72 8.99 -5.71 -7.37
C LEU A 72 9.19 -4.69 -8.48
N ARG A 73 8.15 -4.49 -9.30
CA ARG A 73 8.05 -3.37 -10.22
C ARG A 73 6.85 -2.54 -9.84
N ILE A 74 7.02 -1.23 -9.92
CA ILE A 74 5.99 -0.26 -9.60
C ILE A 74 5.86 0.65 -10.81
N TYR A 75 4.63 0.86 -11.26
CA TYR A 75 4.33 1.88 -12.26
C TYR A 75 3.35 2.88 -11.66
N SER A 76 3.70 4.16 -11.79
CA SER A 76 2.82 5.29 -11.49
C SER A 76 2.72 6.12 -12.76
N ALA A 77 1.50 6.33 -13.25
CA ALA A 77 1.26 7.03 -14.51
C ALA A 77 0.11 8.04 -14.36
N GLY A 78 0.33 9.26 -14.85
CA GLY A 78 -0.68 10.31 -14.89
C GLY A 78 -0.79 10.92 -16.28
N ARG A 79 -2.01 11.16 -16.74
CA ARG A 79 -2.28 11.91 -17.98
C ARG A 79 -3.41 12.89 -17.77
N ASP A 80 -3.38 14.01 -18.47
CA ASP A 80 -4.50 14.96 -18.47
C ASP A 80 -5.64 14.46 -19.37
N THR A 81 -6.82 15.05 -19.20
CA THR A 81 -8.00 14.74 -20.02
C THR A 81 -8.28 15.77 -21.12
N GLN A 82 -7.47 16.83 -21.20
CA GLN A 82 -7.70 17.98 -22.10
C GLN A 82 -6.74 18.02 -23.30
N PHE A 83 -5.77 17.12 -23.32
CA PHE A 83 -4.69 17.04 -24.29
C PHE A 83 -3.89 18.35 -24.40
N TRP A 84 -3.73 19.04 -23.27
CA TRP A 84 -3.03 20.33 -23.24
C TRP A 84 -1.52 20.13 -23.31
N ALA A 85 -0.85 20.96 -24.11
CA ALA A 85 0.60 20.94 -24.22
C ALA A 85 1.24 21.41 -22.89
N GLY A 86 1.73 20.46 -22.10
CA GLY A 86 2.42 20.74 -20.84
C GLY A 86 2.16 19.68 -19.76
N PRO A 87 2.64 19.91 -18.53
CA PRO A 87 2.52 18.94 -17.45
C PRO A 87 1.15 19.04 -16.77
N TYR A 88 0.07 18.72 -17.47
CA TYR A 88 -1.31 18.83 -16.95
C TYR A 88 -1.85 17.53 -16.34
N GLY A 89 -1.14 16.42 -16.52
CA GLY A 89 -1.49 15.15 -15.89
C GLY A 89 -1.35 15.20 -14.37
N SER A 90 -1.74 14.08 -13.74
CA SER A 90 -1.75 13.92 -12.29
C SER A 90 -0.41 14.23 -11.64
N LYS A 91 -0.45 14.79 -10.43
CA LYS A 91 0.70 15.07 -9.56
C LYS A 91 0.86 13.92 -8.59
N ILE A 92 2.10 13.53 -8.34
CA ILE A 92 2.46 12.34 -7.59
C ILE A 92 3.46 12.74 -6.50
N ALA A 93 3.27 12.25 -5.28
CA ALA A 93 4.19 12.47 -4.17
C ALA A 93 4.09 11.36 -3.11
N GLY A 94 5.09 11.28 -2.24
CA GLY A 94 5.02 10.47 -1.01
C GLY A 94 4.89 8.97 -1.24
N SER A 95 5.41 8.45 -2.35
CA SER A 95 5.44 7.03 -2.69
C SER A 95 6.13 6.21 -1.61
N GLN A 96 5.46 5.19 -1.09
CA GLN A 96 5.96 4.33 -0.01
C GLN A 96 5.60 2.87 -0.28
N LEU A 97 6.53 1.97 0.02
CA LEU A 97 6.36 0.53 -0.10
C LEU A 97 6.56 -0.12 1.27
N PHE A 98 5.58 -0.91 1.70
CA PHE A 98 5.58 -1.63 2.96
C PHE A 98 5.57 -3.13 2.69
N VAL A 99 6.40 -3.86 3.44
CA VAL A 99 6.35 -5.32 3.51
C VAL A 99 5.98 -5.67 4.94
N SER A 100 4.72 -6.05 5.14
CA SER A 100 4.15 -6.23 6.47
C SER A 100 4.40 -7.65 6.96
N MET A 101 5.14 -7.79 8.05
CA MET A 101 5.19 -9.06 8.77
C MET A 101 3.88 -9.18 9.53
N GLU A 102 3.13 -10.26 9.33
CA GLU A 102 2.01 -10.57 10.21
C GLU A 102 2.62 -10.86 11.59
N GLU A 103 2.33 -10.01 12.58
CA GLU A 103 2.64 -10.36 13.96
C GLU A 103 1.82 -11.60 14.26
N THR A 104 2.46 -12.76 14.43
CA THR A 104 1.82 -13.86 15.12
C THR A 104 1.29 -13.28 16.42
N PRO A 105 -0.03 -13.33 16.69
CA PRO A 105 -0.55 -12.97 18.00
C PRO A 105 0.30 -13.74 19.01
N PRO A 106 0.75 -13.10 20.11
CA PRO A 106 1.51 -13.83 21.12
C PRO A 106 0.73 -15.11 21.39
N SER A 107 1.40 -16.27 21.20
CA SER A 107 0.75 -17.54 21.53
C SER A 107 0.17 -17.34 22.92
N ASN A 108 -1.12 -17.59 23.10
CA ASN A 108 -1.69 -17.75 24.43
C ASN A 108 -1.03 -19.00 25.05
N GLY A 109 0.26 -18.94 25.31
CA GLY A 109 0.95 -19.75 26.28
C GLY A 109 0.37 -19.26 27.58
N ASN A 110 -0.79 -19.81 27.95
CA ASN A 110 -1.15 -19.88 29.35
C ASN A 110 0.08 -20.47 30.03
N PRO A 111 0.81 -19.72 30.87
CA PRO A 111 1.71 -20.39 31.78
C PRO A 111 0.82 -21.34 32.57
N THR A 112 1.20 -22.62 32.65
CA THR A 112 0.60 -23.53 33.62
C THR A 112 0.93 -22.96 35.00
N VAL A 113 0.08 -22.04 35.48
CA VAL A 113 0.21 -21.44 36.80
C VAL A 113 -0.15 -22.54 37.79
N ALA A 114 0.85 -23.08 38.48
CA ALA A 114 0.64 -23.82 39.70
C ALA A 114 -0.22 -22.95 40.65
N PRO A 115 -1.22 -23.53 41.34
CA PRO A 115 -2.20 -22.74 42.07
C PRO A 115 -1.53 -21.98 43.21
N GLY A 116 -1.57 -20.65 43.12
CA GLY A 116 -1.25 -19.74 44.23
C GLY A 116 -0.17 -18.73 43.89
N SER A 117 -0.57 -17.53 43.47
CA SER A 117 -0.16 -16.26 44.09
C SER A 117 -0.78 -15.06 43.36
N ALA A 118 -1.03 -14.01 44.13
CA ALA A 118 -1.97 -12.94 43.86
C ALA A 118 -1.54 -11.90 42.81
N VAL A 119 -2.56 -11.44 42.06
CA VAL A 119 -2.91 -10.06 41.65
C VAL A 119 -1.82 -8.97 41.71
N GLY A 120 -1.62 -8.29 40.57
CA GLY A 120 -1.06 -6.95 40.50
C GLY A 120 -1.46 -6.25 39.20
N SER A 121 -2.39 -5.29 39.29
CA SER A 121 -2.90 -4.50 38.16
C SER A 121 -1.94 -3.39 37.74
N SER A 122 -1.84 -3.10 36.44
CA SER A 122 -1.49 -1.74 36.00
C SER A 122 -2.19 -1.40 34.68
N ARG A 123 -2.88 -0.26 34.69
CA ARG A 123 -3.63 0.35 33.59
C ARG A 123 -2.67 1.11 32.67
N TYR A 124 -2.90 1.05 31.36
CA TYR A 124 -2.32 1.99 30.38
C TYR A 124 -3.45 2.85 29.79
N GLN A 125 -3.25 4.17 29.73
CA GLN A 125 -4.11 5.11 29.00
C GLN A 125 -3.31 5.71 27.82
N PRO A 126 -3.93 6.00 26.66
CA PRO A 126 -3.25 6.63 25.52
C PRO A 126 -3.19 8.16 25.66
N LEU A 127 -2.15 8.74 25.06
CA LEU A 127 -1.95 10.18 24.87
C LEU A 127 -2.60 10.63 23.55
N GLU A 128 -3.17 11.84 23.56
CA GLU A 128 -3.82 12.52 22.43
C GLU A 128 -2.88 12.80 21.25
#